data_AF-A0A946VDX1-F1
#
_entry.id   AF-A0A946VDX1-F1
#
_cell.length_a   1.000
_cell.length_b   1.000
_cell.length_c   1.000
_cell.angle_alpha   90.00
_cell.angle_beta   90.00
_cell.angle_gamma   90.00
#
_symmetry.space_group_name_H-M   'P 1'
#
loop_
_entity.id
_entity.type
_entity.pdbx_description
1 polymer ?
#
loop_
_entity_poly.entity_id
_entity_poly.type
_entity_poly.pdbx_seq_one_letter_code
_entity_poly.pdbx_strand_id
1 'polypeptide(L)' 'EELYKMFVGEVERPLLESVMEYCNGNQTKAARYLGLNRGTLRKKLKLYSLN' A
#
# COMPACT_ATOMS: atom_id res chain seq x y z
N GLU A 1 -3.73 16.17 13.42
CA GLU A 1 -2.86 15.19 12.71
C GLU A 1 -3.29 13.75 12.90
N GLU A 2 -3.59 13.28 14.11
CA GLU A 2 -4.01 11.89 14.36
C GLU A 2 -5.28 11.47 13.59
N LEU A 3 -6.30 12.33 13.52
CA LEU A 3 -7.52 12.04 12.75
C LEU A 3 -7.23 11.85 11.25
N TYR A 4 -6.33 12.67 10.68
CA TYR A 4 -5.93 12.54 9.29
C TYR A 4 -5.19 11.22 9.05
N LYS A 5 -4.25 10.85 9.94
CA LYS A 5 -3.54 9.58 9.84
C LYS A 5 -4.48 8.38 9.95
N MET A 6 -5.45 8.43 10.88
CA MET A 6 -6.47 7.40 11.02
C MET A 6 -7.27 7.25 9.72
N PHE A 7 -7.82 8.35 9.21
CA PHE A 7 -8.61 8.32 7.97
C PHE A 7 -7.79 7.82 6.77
N VAL A 8 -6.56 8.29 6.61
CA VAL A 8 -5.66 7.82 5.55
C VAL A 8 -5.35 6.33 5.71
N GLY A 9 -5.13 5.84 6.94
CA GLY A 9 -4.89 4.42 7.20
C GLY A 9 -6.06 3.53 6.79
N GLU A 10 -7.29 3.95 7.11
CA GLU A 10 -8.53 3.22 6.78
C GLU A 10 -8.74 3.05 5.27
N VAL A 11 -8.33 4.04 4.47
CA VAL A 11 -8.45 3.95 3.00
C VAL A 11 -7.21 3.34 2.33
N GLU A 12 -6.02 3.60 2.89
CA GLU A 12 -4.77 3.18 2.28
C GLU A 12 -4.54 1.67 2.42
N ARG A 13 -4.86 1.07 3.58
CA ARG A 13 -4.72 -0.38 3.77
C ARG A 13 -5.51 -1.20 2.73
N PRO A 14 -6.83 -1.04 2.56
CA PRO A 14 -7.59 -1.84 1.60
C PRO A 14 -7.17 -1.55 0.14
N LEU A 15 -6.73 -0.33 -0.17
CA LEU A 15 -6.15 -0.01 -1.48
C LEU A 15 -4.90 -0.83 -1.75
N LEU A 16 -3.98 -0.90 -0.78
CA LEU A 16 -2.74 -1.66 -0.90
C LEU A 16 -3.01 -3.17 -1.01
N GLU A 17 -3.91 -3.72 -0.20
CA GLU A 17 -4.35 -5.12 -0.28
C GLU A 17 -4.91 -5.43 -1.67
N SER A 18 -5.87 -4.64 -2.16
CA SER A 18 -6.53 -4.84 -3.45
C SER A 18 -5.55 -4.79 -4.62
N VAL A 19 -4.61 -3.86 -4.61
CA VAL A 19 -3.63 -3.75 -5.71
C VAL A 19 -2.57 -4.85 -5.62
N MET A 20 -2.17 -5.27 -4.42
CA MET A 20 -1.26 -6.39 -4.24
C MET A 20 -1.89 -7.70 -4.72
N GLU A 21 -3.17 -7.94 -4.41
CA GLU A 21 -3.94 -9.07 -4.93
C GLU A 21 -4.04 -9.02 -6.45
N TYR A 22 -4.45 -7.89 -7.02
CA TYR A 22 -4.51 -7.68 -8.47
C TYR A 22 -3.16 -7.91 -9.17
N CYS A 23 -2.06 -7.64 -8.47
CA CYS A 23 -0.70 -7.85 -8.97
C CYS A 23 -0.12 -9.22 -8.63
N ASN A 24 -0.90 -10.14 -8.05
CA ASN A 24 -0.47 -11.46 -7.59
C ASN A 24 0.79 -11.39 -6.69
N GLY A 25 0.81 -10.44 -5.75
CA GLY A 25 1.94 -10.23 -4.84
C GLY A 25 3.16 -9.53 -5.46
N ASN A 26 3.15 -9.20 -6.76
CA ASN A 26 4.27 -8.55 -7.42
C ASN A 26 4.37 -7.06 -7.05
N GLN A 27 5.22 -6.75 -6.07
CA GLN A 27 5.43 -5.39 -5.57
C GLN A 27 5.93 -4.41 -6.65
N THR A 28 6.73 -4.85 -7.62
CA THR A 28 7.20 -3.96 -8.70
C THR A 28 6.05 -3.56 -9.62
N LYS A 29 5.16 -4.51 -9.94
CA LYS A 29 3.94 -4.24 -10.72
C LYS A 29 2.99 -3.34 -9.92
N ALA A 30 2.71 -3.68 -8.66
CA ALA A 30 1.84 -2.89 -7.78
C ALA A 30 2.32 -1.45 -7.61
N ALA A 31 3.63 -1.24 -7.43
CA ALA A 31 4.21 0.09 -7.31
C ALA A 31 3.99 0.93 -8.57
N ARG A 32 4.09 0.33 -9.77
CA ARG A 32 3.75 1.00 -11.03
C ARG A 32 2.27 1.38 -11.12
N TYR A 33 1.35 0.49 -10.71
CA TYR A 33 -0.09 0.79 -10.71
C TYR A 33 -0.45 1.93 -9.75
N LEU A 34 0.18 1.97 -8.59
CA LEU A 34 -0.06 3.00 -7.58
C LEU A 34 0.70 4.31 -7.85
N GLY A 35 1.55 4.37 -8.88
CA GLY A 35 2.42 5.53 -9.13
C GLY A 35 3.46 5.77 -8.02
N LEU A 36 3.84 4.71 -7.28
CA LEU A 36 4.76 4.79 -6.16
C LEU A 36 6.15 4.29 -6.55
N ASN A 37 7.17 4.80 -5.87
CA ASN A 37 8.45 4.10 -5.82
C ASN A 37 8.28 2.75 -5.09
N ARG A 38 8.89 1.67 -5.60
CA ARG A 38 8.85 0.34 -4.96
C ARG A 38 9.27 0.38 -3.49
N GLY A 39 10.28 1.17 -3.13
CA GLY A 39 10.73 1.34 -1.76
C GLY A 39 9.68 1.96 -0.85
N THR A 40 8.89 2.91 -1.37
CA THR A 40 7.75 3.51 -0.68
C THR A 40 6.64 2.49 -0.47
N LEU A 41 6.27 1.75 -1.51
CA LEU A 41 5.29 0.67 -1.40
C LEU A 41 5.71 -0.34 -0.32
N ARG A 42 6.96 -0.81 -0.35
CA ARG A 42 7.48 -1.76 0.65
C ARG A 42 7.36 -1.23 2.09
N LYS A 43 7.66 0.06 2.31
CA LYS A 43 7.51 0.69 3.64
C LYS A 43 6.04 0.71 4.08
N LYS A 44 5.12 1.02 3.17
CA LYS A 44 3.67 1.04 3.45
C LYS A 44 3.12 -0.36 3.73
N LEU A 45 3.51 -1.37 2.94
CA LEU A 45 3.11 -2.76 3.21
C LEU A 45 3.57 -3.21 4.60
N LYS A 46 4.80 -2.87 5.00
CA LYS A 46 5.30 -3.16 6.35
C LYS A 46 4.52 -2.43 7.45
N LEU A 47 4.14 -1.16 7.21
CA LEU A 47 3.35 -0.37 8.15
C LEU A 47 1.99 -1.00 8.45
N TYR A 48 1.36 -1.61 7.44
CA TYR A 48 0.05 -2.25 7.58
C TYR A 48 0.12 -3.78 7.76
N SER A 49 1.32 -4.34 7.96
CA SER A 49 1.52 -5.80 8.12
C SER A 49 1.01 -6.64 6.94
N LEU A 50 1.24 -6.18 5.71
CA LEU A 50 0.81 -6.80 4.44
C LEU A 50 1.97 -7.47 3.68
N ASN A 51 3.01 -7.89 4.40
CA ASN A 51 4.31 -8.26 3.86
C ASN A 51 4.72 -9.69 4.17
#